data_AF-A0A1B6QM99-F1
#
_entry.id   AF-A0A1B6QM99-F1
#
_cell.length_a   1.000
_cell.length_b   1.000
_cell.length_c   1.000
_cell.angle_alpha   90.00
_cell.angle_beta   90.00
_cell.angle_gamma   90.00
#
_symmetry.space_group_name_H-M   'P 1'
#
loop_
_entity.id
_entity.type
_entity.pdbx_description
1 polymer ?
#
loop_
_entity_poly.entity_id
_entity_poly.type
_entity_poly.pdbx_seq_one_letter_code
_entity_poly.pdbx_strand_id
1 'polypeptide(L)'
;MGESPCLISSTINTTRRPAPAFLARASGRIHIRASVRPAMEVLGFAAMGGGSPAWIDVPERSKSAFMELKRRKVHRYVIFKIDDRREEIVVEKTGAPGESYDDFTASLPADDCRYAVYDLDFVSDDNCRKSKIFFISWSPSDSRIRAKTIYAVSRNQFRHELDGVHFEIQATDPDDMDLEVLRGRANRT
;
A
#
# COMPACT_ATOMS: atom_id res chain seq x y z
N MET A 1 10.53 34.04 -88.44
CA MET A 1 10.40 34.80 -87.17
C MET A 1 10.26 33.73 -86.09
N GLY A 2 11.34 33.12 -85.60
CA GLY A 2 12.31 33.70 -84.65
C GLY A 2 11.80 33.38 -83.22
N GLU A 3 12.55 32.91 -82.23
CA GLU A 3 13.95 32.55 -82.03
C GLU A 3 13.99 31.56 -80.84
N SER A 4 15.03 30.72 -80.73
CA SER A 4 15.49 30.14 -79.45
C SER A 4 16.29 31.22 -78.67
N PRO A 5 16.94 30.99 -77.51
CA PRO A 5 16.75 30.08 -76.35
C PRO A 5 16.77 30.89 -75.01
N CYS A 6 16.79 30.23 -73.84
CA CYS A 6 17.85 30.41 -72.80
C CYS A 6 17.50 29.72 -71.47
N LEU A 7 18.52 29.05 -70.94
CA LEU A 7 18.64 28.40 -69.64
C LEU A 7 18.54 29.40 -68.48
N ILE A 8 18.09 28.96 -67.30
CA ILE A 8 18.87 29.09 -66.07
C ILE A 8 18.52 27.99 -65.05
N SER A 9 19.59 27.40 -64.53
CA SER A 9 19.69 26.54 -63.35
C SER A 9 19.30 27.31 -62.08
N SER A 10 18.74 26.63 -61.07
CA SER A 10 19.13 26.79 -59.65
C SER A 10 18.34 25.88 -58.71
N THR A 11 19.09 25.02 -58.01
CA THR A 11 19.09 24.93 -56.54
C THR A 11 17.88 24.28 -55.84
N ILE A 12 18.09 23.01 -55.48
CA ILE A 12 17.73 22.34 -54.20
C ILE A 12 16.68 23.00 -53.31
N ASN A 13 15.56 22.30 -53.07
CA ASN A 13 15.05 22.19 -51.70
C ASN A 13 14.28 20.89 -51.49
N THR A 14 14.87 19.99 -50.71
CA THR A 14 14.27 18.75 -50.23
C THR A 14 13.05 19.07 -49.37
N THR A 15 11.85 18.86 -49.89
CA THR A 15 10.61 18.94 -49.13
C THR A 15 10.50 17.70 -48.23
N ARG A 16 11.08 17.77 -47.03
CA ARG A 16 10.79 16.81 -45.96
C ARG A 16 9.36 17.02 -45.48
N ARG A 17 8.52 16.01 -45.72
CA ARG A 17 7.21 15.84 -45.09
C ARG A 17 7.38 15.73 -43.56
N PRO A 18 6.54 16.38 -42.74
CA PRO A 18 6.41 16.02 -41.34
C PRO A 18 5.12 15.22 -41.12
N ALA A 19 5.24 13.97 -40.66
CA ALA A 19 4.23 13.26 -39.86
C ALA A 19 4.78 11.87 -39.46
N PRO A 20 4.31 11.23 -38.38
CA PRO A 20 3.43 11.72 -37.31
C PRO A 20 4.13 11.74 -35.94
N ALA A 21 3.62 12.60 -35.06
CA ALA A 21 3.95 12.61 -33.65
C ALA A 21 3.53 11.27 -33.01
N PHE A 22 4.51 10.43 -32.68
CA PHE A 22 4.33 9.36 -31.72
C PHE A 22 4.04 10.02 -30.36
N LEU A 23 2.77 9.97 -29.95
CA LEU A 23 2.35 10.20 -28.57
C LEU A 23 3.05 9.15 -27.69
N ALA A 24 4.24 9.49 -27.23
CA ALA A 24 4.89 8.81 -26.12
C ALA A 24 4.01 9.05 -24.89
N ARG A 25 3.13 8.08 -24.65
CA ARG A 25 2.34 7.86 -23.45
C ARG A 25 3.24 8.17 -22.25
N ALA A 26 2.92 9.26 -21.56
CA ALA A 26 3.60 9.68 -20.36
C ALA A 26 3.64 8.47 -19.41
N SER A 27 4.82 7.90 -19.24
CA SER A 27 5.09 7.02 -18.12
C SER A 27 4.98 7.92 -16.91
N GLY A 28 3.78 7.98 -16.34
CA GLY A 28 3.47 8.57 -15.06
C GLY A 28 4.39 7.89 -14.07
N ARG A 29 5.53 8.51 -13.85
CA ARG A 29 6.45 8.18 -12.79
C ARG A 29 5.74 8.65 -11.54
N ILE A 30 4.80 7.84 -11.06
CA ILE A 30 4.15 7.98 -9.78
C ILE A 30 5.30 7.91 -8.78
N HIS A 31 5.82 9.08 -8.43
CA HIS A 31 6.61 9.27 -7.24
C HIS A 31 5.61 9.15 -6.11
N ILE A 32 5.25 7.90 -5.79
CA ILE A 32 4.77 7.62 -4.46
C ILE A 32 5.96 8.06 -3.61
N ARG A 33 5.80 9.21 -2.92
CA ARG A 33 6.62 9.51 -1.76
C ARG A 33 6.45 8.27 -0.90
N ALA A 34 7.38 7.33 -1.02
CA ALA A 34 7.69 6.46 0.08
C ALA A 34 8.09 7.47 1.15
N SER A 35 7.12 7.82 2.01
CA SER A 35 7.38 8.44 3.28
C SER A 35 8.09 7.37 4.11
N VAL A 36 9.30 7.01 3.67
CA VAL A 36 10.36 6.48 4.51
C VAL A 36 10.73 7.66 5.37
N ARG A 37 9.87 7.95 6.36
CA ARG A 37 10.37 8.58 7.56
C ARG A 37 11.33 7.52 8.12
N PRO A 38 12.63 7.81 8.25
CA PRO A 38 13.54 6.88 8.89
C PRO A 38 12.92 6.50 10.23
N ALA A 39 12.91 5.19 10.50
CA ALA A 39 12.51 4.64 11.76
C ALA A 39 13.15 5.47 12.86
N MET A 40 12.30 6.08 13.69
CA MET A 40 12.74 6.62 14.97
C MET A 40 13.40 5.45 15.69
N GLU A 41 14.73 5.48 15.79
CA GLU A 41 15.48 4.61 16.69
C GLU A 41 14.85 4.78 18.07
N VAL A 42 14.12 3.75 18.49
CA VAL A 42 13.64 3.65 19.86
C VAL A 42 14.84 3.28 20.71
N LEU A 43 15.45 4.32 21.27
CA LEU A 43 16.38 4.23 22.39
C LEU A 43 15.83 3.23 23.41
N GLY A 44 16.65 2.24 23.77
CA GLY A 44 16.40 1.39 24.92
C GLY A 44 16.30 2.26 26.17
N PHE A 45 15.09 2.38 26.71
CA PHE A 45 14.85 2.91 28.05
C PHE A 45 14.16 1.84 28.88
N ALA A 46 14.92 1.25 29.78
CA ALA A 46 14.42 0.38 30.82
C ALA A 46 14.15 1.18 32.10
N ALA A 47 13.00 0.85 32.72
CA ALA A 47 12.67 0.91 34.13
C ALA A 47 12.60 2.27 34.85
N MET A 48 11.37 2.71 35.17
CA MET A 48 10.79 2.79 36.53
C MET A 48 9.28 3.07 36.40
N GLY A 49 8.47 2.54 37.31
CA GLY A 49 7.02 2.35 37.13
C GLY A 49 6.19 3.57 36.72
N GLY A 50 5.28 3.35 35.77
CA GLY A 50 4.26 4.29 35.31
C GLY A 50 3.92 4.15 33.83
N GLY A 51 3.35 3.00 33.43
CA GLY A 51 2.83 2.74 32.06
C GLY A 51 3.88 2.85 30.95
N SER A 52 4.53 1.72 30.61
CA SER A 52 5.41 1.65 29.44
C SER A 52 4.67 2.12 28.19
N PRO A 53 5.32 2.82 27.24
CA PRO A 53 4.73 3.11 25.95
C PRO A 53 4.52 1.79 25.16
N ALA A 54 3.38 1.16 25.47
CA ALA A 54 2.64 0.07 24.84
C ALA A 54 3.41 -1.21 24.48
N TRP A 55 3.74 -2.01 25.50
CA TRP A 55 3.72 -3.48 25.34
C TRP A 55 2.27 -3.86 25.09
N ILE A 56 1.94 -4.24 23.86
CA ILE A 56 0.59 -4.68 23.53
C ILE A 56 0.59 -6.19 23.47
N ASP A 57 -0.32 -6.80 24.21
CA ASP A 57 -0.53 -8.24 24.14
C ASP A 57 -1.21 -8.61 22.81
N VAL A 58 -0.71 -9.66 22.18
CA VAL A 58 -1.32 -10.18 20.97
C VAL A 58 -1.93 -11.54 21.31
N PRO A 59 -3.26 -11.57 21.56
CA PRO A 59 -3.94 -12.76 21.98
C PRO A 59 -3.97 -13.79 20.83
N GLU A 60 -4.03 -15.08 21.21
CA GLU A 60 -4.06 -16.20 20.27
C GLU A 60 -5.18 -16.08 19.22
N ARG A 61 -6.32 -15.48 19.58
CA ARG A 61 -7.42 -15.26 18.63
C ARG A 61 -7.02 -14.39 17.43
N SER A 62 -6.14 -13.41 17.63
CA SER A 62 -5.66 -12.50 16.57
C SER A 62 -4.66 -13.22 15.67
N LYS A 63 -3.76 -14.02 16.26
CA LYS A 63 -2.85 -14.93 15.54
C LYS A 63 -3.61 -15.94 14.69
N SER A 64 -4.61 -16.57 15.30
CA SER A 64 -5.46 -17.57 14.66
C SER A 64 -6.20 -16.98 13.45
N ALA A 65 -6.83 -15.81 13.59
CA ALA A 65 -7.52 -15.14 12.48
C ALA A 65 -6.57 -14.86 11.29
N PHE A 66 -5.32 -14.46 11.56
CA PHE A 66 -4.30 -14.29 10.53
C PHE A 66 -3.90 -15.63 9.89
N MET A 67 -3.70 -16.68 10.68
CA MET A 67 -3.38 -18.01 10.15
C MET A 67 -4.50 -18.56 9.28
N GLU A 68 -5.77 -18.29 9.61
CA GLU A 68 -6.92 -18.68 8.79
C GLU A 68 -6.93 -17.95 7.44
N LEU A 69 -6.62 -16.65 7.41
CA LEU A 69 -6.44 -15.90 6.16
C LEU A 69 -5.30 -16.48 5.33
N LYS A 70 -4.13 -16.73 5.93
CA LYS A 70 -2.93 -17.25 5.24
C LYS A 70 -3.12 -18.66 4.70
N ARG A 71 -3.66 -19.59 5.51
CA ARG A 71 -3.76 -21.02 5.16
C ARG A 71 -5.03 -21.36 4.41
N ARG A 72 -6.17 -20.89 4.91
CA ARG A 72 -7.48 -21.30 4.40
C ARG A 72 -7.96 -20.36 3.28
N LYS A 73 -7.42 -19.14 3.20
CA LYS A 73 -7.89 -18.06 2.30
C LYS A 73 -9.40 -17.85 2.40
N VAL A 74 -9.95 -18.08 3.59
CA VAL A 74 -11.39 -17.93 3.88
C VAL A 74 -11.75 -16.47 4.01
N HIS A 75 -10.79 -15.63 4.39
CA HIS A 75 -10.96 -14.20 4.54
C HIS A 75 -10.05 -13.45 3.56
N ARG A 76 -10.60 -12.46 2.85
CA ARG A 76 -9.80 -11.55 2.00
C ARG A 76 -9.02 -10.54 2.82
N TYR A 77 -9.61 -10.10 3.92
CA TYR A 77 -9.00 -9.14 4.82
C TYR A 77 -9.37 -9.42 6.26
N VAL A 78 -8.55 -8.95 7.20
CA VAL A 78 -8.84 -8.95 8.64
C VAL A 78 -8.45 -7.60 9.20
N ILE A 79 -9.38 -6.94 9.88
CA ILE A 79 -9.18 -5.67 10.58
C ILE A 79 -9.01 -5.95 12.06
N PHE A 80 -7.95 -5.41 12.62
CA PHE A 80 -7.62 -5.46 14.03
C PHE A 80 -7.66 -4.06 14.63
N LYS A 81 -8.08 -3.98 15.89
CA LYS A 81 -8.00 -2.77 16.70
C LYS A 81 -7.22 -3.07 17.97
N ILE A 82 -6.50 -2.08 18.45
CA ILE A 82 -5.91 -2.09 19.78
C ILE A 82 -6.98 -1.61 20.77
N ASP A 83 -7.22 -2.39 21.81
CA ASP A 83 -8.02 -1.95 22.94
C ASP A 83 -7.11 -1.26 23.96
N ASP A 84 -7.21 0.08 24.09
CA ASP A 84 -6.38 0.87 25.02
C ASP A 84 -6.59 0.49 26.49
N ARG A 85 -7.76 -0.08 26.85
CA ARG A 85 -8.05 -0.46 28.25
C ARG A 85 -7.40 -1.77 28.64
N ARG A 86 -7.34 -2.70 27.70
CA ARG A 86 -6.80 -4.05 27.91
C ARG A 86 -5.40 -4.23 27.35
N GLU A 87 -4.88 -3.20 26.67
CA GLU A 87 -3.57 -3.19 26.01
C GLU A 87 -3.37 -4.42 25.13
N GLU A 88 -4.41 -4.81 24.39
CA GLU A 88 -4.38 -6.03 23.55
C GLU A 88 -4.93 -5.79 22.15
N ILE A 89 -4.40 -6.54 21.17
CA ILE A 89 -4.86 -6.49 19.78
C ILE A 89 -6.04 -7.43 19.60
N VAL A 90 -7.17 -6.89 19.20
CA VAL A 90 -8.41 -7.65 19.04
C VAL A 90 -8.86 -7.58 17.59
N VAL A 91 -9.41 -8.68 17.08
CA VAL A 91 -10.06 -8.70 15.77
C VAL A 91 -11.33 -7.85 15.84
N GLU A 92 -11.41 -6.83 15.00
CA GLU A 92 -12.60 -5.97 14.87
C GLU A 92 -13.56 -6.52 13.83
N LYS A 93 -13.04 -6.88 12.64
CA LYS A 93 -13.83 -7.41 11.53
C LYS A 93 -12.99 -8.40 10.72
N THR A 94 -13.60 -9.50 10.28
CA THR A 94 -13.04 -10.38 9.26
C THR A 94 -13.84 -10.22 7.97
N GLY A 95 -13.15 -10.02 6.87
CA GLY A 95 -13.76 -9.87 5.55
C GLY A 95 -14.16 -11.23 4.99
N ALA A 96 -15.39 -11.36 4.49
CA ALA A 96 -15.82 -12.55 3.77
C ALA A 96 -15.07 -12.68 2.43
N PRO A 97 -14.95 -13.87 1.82
CA PRO A 97 -14.21 -14.02 0.56
C PRO A 97 -14.91 -13.33 -0.62
N GLY A 98 -16.20 -12.99 -0.47
CA GLY A 98 -16.97 -12.22 -1.44
C GLY A 98 -16.93 -10.71 -1.25
N GLU A 99 -16.35 -10.19 -0.17
CA GLU A 99 -16.22 -8.74 0.01
C GLU A 99 -15.15 -8.16 -0.92
N SER A 100 -15.44 -6.97 -1.44
CA SER A 100 -14.54 -6.25 -2.33
C SER A 100 -13.58 -5.38 -1.55
N TYR A 101 -12.57 -4.86 -2.25
CA TYR A 101 -11.66 -3.87 -1.67
C TYR A 101 -12.38 -2.59 -1.21
N ASP A 102 -13.45 -2.21 -1.92
CA ASP A 102 -14.31 -1.07 -1.54
C ASP A 102 -15.03 -1.30 -0.19
N ASP A 103 -15.56 -2.51 0.05
CA ASP A 103 -16.13 -2.87 1.35
C ASP A 103 -15.08 -2.80 2.48
N PHE A 104 -13.83 -3.19 2.16
CA PHE A 104 -12.71 -3.10 3.08
C PHE A 104 -12.39 -1.65 3.44
N THR A 105 -12.22 -0.76 2.46
CA THR A 105 -11.93 0.66 2.71
C THR A 105 -13.10 1.35 3.40
N ALA A 106 -14.34 1.03 3.05
CA ALA A 106 -15.54 1.52 3.71
C ALA A 106 -15.66 1.05 5.18
N SER A 107 -15.00 -0.06 5.53
CA SER A 107 -14.96 -0.57 6.92
C SER A 107 -13.93 0.16 7.79
N LEU A 108 -13.05 0.99 7.21
CA LEU A 108 -12.02 1.72 7.97
C LEU A 108 -12.55 3.08 8.46
N PRO A 109 -12.45 3.38 9.77
CA PRO A 109 -12.96 4.63 10.32
C PRO A 109 -12.03 5.82 10.01
N ALA A 110 -12.59 6.98 9.66
CA ALA A 110 -11.81 8.19 9.43
C ALA A 110 -11.30 8.90 10.71
N ASP A 111 -11.92 8.63 11.86
CA ASP A 111 -11.58 9.23 13.16
C ASP A 111 -10.60 8.35 13.97
N ASP A 112 -10.30 7.13 13.51
CA ASP A 112 -9.71 6.11 14.39
C ASP A 112 -8.65 5.27 13.67
N CYS A 113 -7.59 4.89 14.41
CA CYS A 113 -6.51 4.06 13.86
C CYS A 113 -6.91 2.59 13.85
N ARG A 114 -6.48 1.82 12.84
CA ARG A 114 -6.70 0.37 12.74
C ARG A 114 -5.51 -0.33 12.11
N TYR A 115 -5.33 -1.61 12.42
CA TYR A 115 -4.49 -2.47 11.59
C TYR A 115 -5.36 -3.30 10.69
N ALA A 116 -4.87 -3.56 9.49
CA ALA A 116 -5.51 -4.46 8.58
C ALA A 116 -4.49 -5.39 7.94
N VAL A 117 -4.90 -6.60 7.66
CA VAL A 117 -4.16 -7.54 6.82
C VAL A 117 -5.04 -7.82 5.62
N TYR A 118 -4.47 -7.73 4.43
CA TYR A 118 -5.16 -7.93 3.17
C TYR A 118 -4.38 -8.94 2.32
N ASP A 119 -5.03 -10.03 1.91
CA ASP A 119 -4.47 -10.97 0.92
C ASP A 119 -4.83 -10.47 -0.48
N LEU A 120 -3.85 -9.92 -1.21
CA LEU A 120 -4.04 -9.54 -2.60
C LEU A 120 -3.67 -10.72 -3.49
N ASP A 121 -4.68 -11.33 -4.11
CA ASP A 121 -4.48 -12.22 -5.24
C ASP A 121 -4.29 -11.41 -6.53
N PHE A 122 -3.26 -11.74 -7.30
CA PHE A 122 -3.02 -11.13 -8.60
C PHE A 122 -2.49 -12.15 -9.60
N VAL A 123 -2.85 -11.94 -10.86
CA VAL A 123 -2.33 -12.72 -11.98
C VAL A 123 -1.17 -11.94 -12.59
N SER A 124 0.01 -12.56 -12.60
CA SER A 124 1.20 -12.03 -13.27
C SER A 124 1.04 -12.15 -14.79
N ASP A 125 1.86 -11.44 -15.56
CA ASP A 125 1.84 -11.47 -17.04
C ASP A 125 2.03 -12.89 -17.62
N ASP A 126 2.75 -13.74 -16.89
CA ASP A 126 2.94 -15.17 -17.18
C ASP A 126 1.68 -16.04 -16.90
N ASN A 127 0.53 -15.42 -16.64
CA ASN A 127 -0.72 -16.07 -16.23
C ASN A 127 -0.61 -16.92 -14.94
N CYS A 128 0.49 -16.76 -14.19
CA CYS A 128 0.67 -17.37 -12.89
C CYS A 128 -0.10 -16.59 -11.81
N ARG A 129 -1.00 -17.28 -11.11
CA ARG A 129 -1.70 -16.72 -9.94
C ARG A 129 -0.73 -16.67 -8.77
N LYS A 130 -0.49 -15.46 -8.26
CA LYS A 130 0.30 -15.20 -7.07
C LYS A 130 -0.59 -14.51 -6.04
N SER A 131 -0.30 -14.72 -4.77
CA SER A 131 -0.95 -13.98 -3.68
C SER A 131 0.11 -13.41 -2.77
N LYS A 132 -0.07 -12.15 -2.37
CA LYS A 132 0.83 -11.50 -1.42
C LYS A 132 0.01 -10.87 -0.30
N ILE A 133 0.47 -11.09 0.92
CA ILE A 133 -0.16 -10.57 2.12
C ILE A 133 0.41 -9.18 2.41
N PHE A 134 -0.48 -8.21 2.47
CA PHE A 134 -0.19 -6.83 2.81
C PHE A 134 -0.64 -6.54 4.25
N PHE A 135 0.27 -6.01 5.05
CA PHE A 135 -0.04 -5.45 6.34
C PHE A 135 -0.23 -3.94 6.20
N ILE A 136 -1.34 -3.44 6.69
CA ILE A 136 -1.79 -2.07 6.56
C ILE A 136 -1.93 -1.48 7.95
N SER A 137 -1.21 -0.38 8.19
CA SER A 137 -1.37 0.47 9.35
C SER A 137 -2.17 1.70 8.95
N TRP A 138 -3.45 1.69 9.28
CA TRP A 138 -4.38 2.79 9.06
C TRP A 138 -4.30 3.79 10.22
N SER A 139 -3.93 5.03 9.92
CA SER A 139 -3.78 6.10 10.90
C SER A 139 -4.20 7.45 10.32
N PRO A 140 -5.50 7.76 10.28
CA PRO A 140 -5.98 8.97 9.63
C PRO A 140 -5.60 10.23 10.41
N SER A 141 -5.54 11.36 9.71
CA SER A 141 -5.08 12.64 10.26
C SER A 141 -5.96 13.16 11.40
N ASP A 142 -7.25 12.81 11.41
CA ASP A 142 -8.20 13.21 12.45
C ASP A 142 -8.08 12.39 13.75
N SER A 143 -7.42 11.21 13.71
CA SER A 143 -7.32 10.37 14.90
C SER A 143 -6.58 10.99 16.07
N ARG A 144 -6.98 10.57 17.27
CA ARG A 144 -6.37 10.96 18.54
C ARG A 144 -4.86 10.72 18.55
N ILE A 145 -4.11 11.73 19.01
CA ILE A 145 -2.64 11.68 19.07
C ILE A 145 -2.17 10.48 19.88
N ARG A 146 -2.78 10.22 21.05
CA ARG A 146 -2.45 9.07 21.90
C ARG A 146 -2.64 7.74 21.16
N ALA A 147 -3.73 7.57 20.42
CA ALA A 147 -3.96 6.37 19.62
C ALA A 147 -2.90 6.23 18.53
N LYS A 148 -2.58 7.29 17.79
CA LYS A 148 -1.50 7.28 16.78
C LYS A 148 -0.16 6.85 17.38
N THR A 149 0.19 7.36 18.55
CA THR A 149 1.43 6.96 19.23
C THR A 149 1.43 5.48 19.57
N ILE A 150 0.36 4.96 20.17
CA ILE A 150 0.25 3.55 20.54
C ILE A 150 0.34 2.65 19.31
N TYR A 151 -0.42 2.95 18.24
CA TYR A 151 -0.35 2.20 16.99
C TYR A 151 1.04 2.32 16.33
N ALA A 152 1.67 3.48 16.33
CA ALA A 152 3.01 3.62 15.74
C ALA A 152 4.08 2.79 16.47
N VAL A 153 4.04 2.77 17.80
CA VAL A 153 5.01 2.06 18.65
C VAL A 153 4.82 0.54 18.57
N SER A 154 3.57 0.07 18.67
CA SER A 154 3.27 -1.36 18.79
C SER A 154 3.17 -2.08 17.45
N ARG A 155 3.21 -1.35 16.32
CA ARG A 155 3.24 -1.91 14.97
C ARG A 155 4.32 -2.97 14.79
N ASN A 156 5.54 -2.67 15.24
CA ASN A 156 6.69 -3.55 15.00
C ASN A 156 6.53 -4.89 15.73
N GLN A 157 5.99 -4.85 16.96
CA GLN A 157 5.70 -6.05 17.74
C GLN A 157 4.65 -6.91 17.04
N PHE A 158 3.54 -6.32 16.62
CA PHE A 158 2.47 -7.05 15.96
C PHE A 158 2.94 -7.65 14.63
N ARG A 159 3.67 -6.88 13.82
CA ARG A 159 4.28 -7.38 12.58
C ARG A 159 5.17 -8.60 12.82
N HIS A 160 5.95 -8.61 13.89
CA HIS A 160 6.87 -9.72 14.19
C HIS A 160 6.12 -11.02 14.47
N GLU A 161 4.95 -10.96 15.09
CA GLU A 161 4.13 -12.15 15.29
C GLU A 161 3.41 -12.62 14.02
N LEU A 162 3.10 -11.70 13.10
CA LEU A 162 2.46 -12.02 11.83
C LEU A 162 3.50 -12.51 10.80
N ASP A 163 4.07 -13.69 11.05
CA ASP A 163 5.01 -14.33 10.14
C ASP A 163 4.33 -14.72 8.81
N GLY A 164 4.73 -14.07 7.71
CA GLY A 164 4.18 -14.27 6.37
C GLY A 164 3.64 -13.01 5.70
N VAL A 165 3.66 -11.86 6.37
CA VAL A 165 3.44 -10.56 5.72
C VAL A 165 4.56 -10.29 4.72
N HIS A 166 4.21 -9.96 3.48
CA HIS A 166 5.18 -9.69 2.42
C HIS A 166 5.54 -8.21 2.36
N PHE A 167 4.53 -7.36 2.53
CA PHE A 167 4.67 -5.91 2.43
C PHE A 167 3.93 -5.21 3.56
N GLU A 168 4.51 -4.13 4.05
CA GLU A 168 3.85 -3.23 4.99
C GLU A 168 3.52 -1.89 4.32
N ILE A 169 2.39 -1.32 4.72
CA ILE A 169 1.86 -0.07 4.20
C ILE A 169 1.38 0.75 5.38
N GLN A 170 1.77 2.01 5.39
CA GLN A 170 1.18 3.00 6.28
C GLN A 170 0.29 3.89 5.44
N ALA A 171 -0.97 4.02 5.86
CA ALA A 171 -1.97 4.78 5.15
C ALA A 171 -2.61 5.77 6.11
N THR A 172 -2.64 7.02 5.68
CA THR A 172 -3.38 8.10 6.35
C THR A 172 -4.71 8.35 5.66
N ASP A 173 -4.79 8.03 4.36
CA ASP A 173 -5.93 8.29 3.51
C ASP A 173 -6.28 7.02 2.70
N PRO A 174 -7.56 6.78 2.37
CA PRO A 174 -7.96 5.54 1.70
C PRO A 174 -7.31 5.41 0.30
N ASP A 175 -6.95 6.54 -0.30
CA ASP A 175 -6.26 6.64 -1.59
C ASP A 175 -4.82 6.08 -1.55
N ASP A 176 -4.12 6.17 -0.40
CA ASP A 176 -2.74 5.65 -0.24
C ASP A 176 -2.67 4.11 -0.38
N MET A 177 -3.80 3.44 -0.26
CA MET A 177 -3.91 1.99 -0.30
C MET A 177 -4.51 1.47 -1.60
N ASP A 178 -4.74 2.33 -2.59
CA ASP A 178 -5.45 1.94 -3.81
C ASP A 178 -4.90 0.64 -4.43
N LEU A 179 -5.82 -0.21 -4.92
CA LEU A 179 -5.51 -1.52 -5.51
C LEU A 179 -4.43 -1.44 -6.59
N GLU A 180 -4.40 -0.37 -7.38
CA GLU A 180 -3.38 -0.18 -8.41
C GLU A 180 -1.98 -0.03 -7.80
N VAL A 181 -1.88 0.71 -6.69
CA VAL A 181 -0.63 0.90 -5.93
C VAL A 181 -0.17 -0.42 -5.32
N LEU A 182 -1.07 -1.18 -4.70
CA LEU A 182 -0.77 -2.49 -4.11
C LEU A 182 -0.29 -3.47 -5.18
N ARG A 183 -1.01 -3.55 -6.29
CA ARG A 183 -0.66 -4.42 -7.42
C ARG A 183 0.66 -4.02 -8.06
N GLY A 184 0.93 -2.72 -8.20
CA GLY A 184 2.19 -2.20 -8.72
C GLY A 184 3.40 -2.52 -7.84
N ARG A 185 3.22 -2.65 -6.52
CA ARG A 185 4.24 -3.15 -5.59
C ARG A 185 4.36 -4.66 -5.67
N ALA A 186 3.24 -5.38 -5.73
CA ALA A 186 3.19 -6.83 -5.81
C ALA A 186 3.88 -7.37 -7.07
N ASN A 187 3.73 -6.71 -8.22
CA ASN A 187 4.28 -7.14 -9.50
C ASN A 187 5.78 -6.86 -9.67
N ARG A 188 6.39 -6.08 -8.76
CA ARG A 188 7.79 -5.64 -8.85
C ARG A 188 8.79 -6.61 -8.22
N THR A 189 8.33 -7.74 -7.68
CA THR A 189 9.14 -8.79 -7.02
C THR A 189 8.62 -10.16 -7.42
#